data_AF-A0A7V8Z7Y1-F1
#
_entry.id   AF-A0A7V8Z7Y1-F1
#
_cell.length_a   1.000
_cell.length_b   1.000
_cell.length_c   1.000
_cell.angle_alpha   90.00
_cell.angle_beta   90.00
_cell.angle_gamma   90.00
#
_symmetry.space_group_name_H-M   'P 1'
#
loop_
_entity.id
_entity.type
_entity.pdbx_description
1 polymer ?
#
loop_
_entity_poly.entity_id
_entity_poly.type
_entity_poly.pdbx_seq_one_letter_code
_entity_poly.pdbx_strand_id
1 'polypeptide(L)'
;MKKILIIALVSSLAAFAACSNSSDTGTTNTATTNTTTPSATANGNAGTTTTSPAATTGDDIPASVRAALPDAQSITKQHKDLTPAQISSIEQETGGKVPDTDHHSYLAFSTSGGARRQTGAATVVEVNGKQMVVVYESRNGLPFIKEVRAEGVAQTFLDQFKGKGHDDKFQIGGDLKAQGVDEATAKAIASAIRVDATTMQTLYGSAHSH
;
A
#
# COMPACT_ATOMS: atom_id res chain seq x y z
N MET A 1 8.85 47.56 -20.97
CA MET A 1 9.92 47.77 -19.96
C MET A 1 9.89 46.58 -18.99
N LYS A 2 11.09 46.09 -18.63
CA LYS A 2 11.41 44.91 -17.81
C LYS A 2 10.67 44.86 -16.47
N LYS A 3 10.33 43.65 -15.99
CA LYS A 3 10.75 43.11 -14.68
C LYS A 3 10.91 41.59 -14.76
N ILE A 4 12.16 41.12 -14.82
CA ILE A 4 12.57 39.73 -14.63
C ILE A 4 12.84 39.60 -13.13
N LEU A 5 12.15 38.69 -12.44
CA LEU A 5 12.40 38.38 -11.04
C LEU A 5 13.28 37.13 -10.97
N ILE A 6 14.53 37.33 -10.55
CA ILE A 6 15.51 36.28 -10.26
C ILE A 6 15.34 35.89 -8.79
N ILE A 7 15.03 34.63 -8.50
CA ILE A 7 15.04 34.09 -7.13
C ILE A 7 16.34 33.29 -6.96
N ALA A 8 17.14 33.73 -6.00
CA ALA A 8 18.46 33.23 -5.68
C ALA A 8 18.43 31.90 -4.93
N LEU A 9 19.51 31.14 -5.11
CA LEU A 9 19.74 29.75 -4.78
C LEU A 9 20.70 29.64 -3.56
N VAL A 10 20.48 28.60 -2.72
CA VAL A 10 21.40 27.88 -1.81
C VAL A 10 22.00 28.59 -0.58
N SER A 11 21.72 28.02 0.59
CA SER A 11 22.76 27.51 1.52
C SER A 11 22.15 26.69 2.67
N SER A 12 22.35 25.37 2.67
CA SER A 12 22.22 24.53 3.86
C SER A 12 23.54 23.78 4.09
N LEU A 13 24.22 24.18 5.17
CA LEU A 13 25.36 23.49 5.76
C LEU A 13 24.88 22.95 7.11
N ALA A 14 24.88 21.63 7.30
CA ALA A 14 24.97 21.02 8.63
C ALA A 14 25.39 19.55 8.48
N ALA A 15 26.66 19.30 8.77
CA ALA A 15 27.21 17.98 8.98
C ALA A 15 26.94 17.52 10.42
N PHE A 16 26.51 16.27 10.59
CA PHE A 16 26.67 15.56 11.86
C PHE A 16 27.30 14.21 11.61
N ALA A 17 28.49 14.05 12.20
CA ALA A 17 29.21 12.81 12.39
C ALA A 17 28.83 12.20 13.74
N ALA A 18 28.81 10.86 13.84
CA ALA A 18 29.47 10.10 14.91
C ALA A 18 29.15 8.61 14.78
N CYS A 19 30.16 7.82 14.45
CA CYS A 19 30.26 6.40 14.78
C CYS A 19 30.90 6.26 16.16
N SER A 20 30.47 5.29 16.97
CA SER A 20 31.39 4.51 17.81
C SER A 20 30.73 3.24 18.33
N ASN A 21 31.29 2.11 17.90
CA ASN A 21 31.17 0.81 18.54
C ASN A 21 31.78 0.87 19.96
N SER A 22 31.12 0.19 20.91
CA SER A 22 31.76 -0.26 22.15
C SER A 22 31.68 -1.78 22.20
N SER A 23 32.86 -2.40 22.11
CA SER A 23 33.13 -3.78 22.49
C SER A 23 33.42 -3.76 23.99
N ASP A 24 32.84 -4.67 24.76
CA ASP A 24 33.37 -4.96 26.10
C ASP A 24 33.45 -6.47 26.35
N THR A 25 34.56 -6.81 27.00
CA THR A 25 35.12 -8.12 27.27
C THR A 25 34.88 -8.48 28.74
N GLY A 26 34.65 -9.76 29.06
CA GLY A 26 34.65 -10.23 30.44
C GLY A 26 34.39 -11.73 30.58
N THR A 27 35.22 -12.40 31.37
CA THR A 27 35.59 -13.83 31.27
C THR A 27 35.19 -14.65 32.52
N THR A 28 35.02 -15.98 32.36
CA THR A 28 35.20 -17.10 33.36
C THR A 28 34.24 -17.17 34.58
N ASN A 29 33.85 -18.31 35.17
CA ASN A 29 34.26 -19.74 35.14
C ASN A 29 33.20 -20.63 35.85
N THR A 30 33.37 -21.96 35.75
CA THR A 30 33.01 -23.05 36.70
C THR A 30 31.84 -23.98 36.35
N ALA A 31 32.09 -25.29 36.55
CA ALA A 31 31.36 -26.46 36.07
C ALA A 31 30.71 -27.29 37.20
N THR A 32 29.99 -28.36 36.78
CA THR A 32 29.50 -29.57 37.50
C THR A 32 28.19 -29.38 38.32
N THR A 33 27.17 -30.27 38.33
CA THR A 33 27.07 -31.75 38.30
C THR A 33 25.63 -32.23 37.95
N ASN A 34 25.51 -33.52 37.60
CA ASN A 34 24.32 -34.25 37.09
C ASN A 34 23.17 -34.59 38.10
N THR A 35 22.03 -34.94 37.47
CA THR A 35 20.98 -35.95 37.83
C THR A 35 19.84 -35.60 38.81
N THR A 36 18.60 -35.53 38.29
CA THR A 36 17.44 -36.45 38.51
C THR A 36 16.09 -35.76 38.17
N THR A 37 15.28 -36.38 37.30
CA THR A 37 13.84 -36.08 37.06
C THR A 37 12.96 -36.68 38.17
N PRO A 38 11.68 -36.26 38.42
CA PRO A 38 10.66 -35.91 37.40
C PRO A 38 9.64 -34.78 37.74
N SER A 39 8.84 -34.43 36.73
CA SER A 39 7.43 -33.98 36.78
C SER A 39 7.07 -32.50 36.50
N ALA A 40 6.29 -32.35 35.42
CA ALA A 40 5.22 -31.39 35.10
C ALA A 40 5.37 -29.86 35.31
N THR A 41 5.22 -29.13 34.18
CA THR A 41 4.38 -27.92 33.96
C THR A 41 5.12 -26.71 33.37
N ALA A 42 4.64 -26.31 32.19
CA ALA A 42 4.62 -24.98 31.54
C ALA A 42 5.89 -24.14 31.33
N ASN A 43 5.96 -23.64 30.08
CA ASN A 43 6.29 -22.27 29.67
C ASN A 43 7.60 -22.07 28.87
N GLY A 44 7.42 -21.53 27.66
CA GLY A 44 8.28 -20.50 27.06
C GLY A 44 9.66 -20.90 26.57
N ASN A 45 9.81 -21.06 25.24
CA ASN A 45 11.01 -20.56 24.57
C ASN A 45 10.66 -19.91 23.23
N ALA A 46 10.59 -18.58 23.27
CA ALA A 46 10.87 -17.71 22.12
C ALA A 46 12.31 -17.98 21.63
N GLY A 47 12.71 -17.72 20.40
CA GLY A 47 12.03 -17.10 19.28
C GLY A 47 13.01 -17.00 18.13
N THR A 48 12.49 -17.07 16.91
CA THR A 48 12.94 -16.37 15.69
C THR A 48 11.99 -16.81 14.57
N THR A 49 10.70 -16.56 14.76
CA THR A 49 9.76 -16.54 13.64
C THR A 49 9.77 -15.13 13.08
N THR A 50 10.44 -14.97 11.95
CA THR A 50 10.08 -13.96 10.97
C THR A 50 8.58 -14.13 10.73
N THR A 51 7.78 -13.21 11.28
CA THR A 51 6.33 -13.18 11.12
C THR A 51 6.04 -12.85 9.65
N SER A 52 5.97 -13.90 8.84
CA SER A 52 5.17 -13.87 7.62
C SER A 52 3.72 -13.55 8.05
N PRO A 53 3.01 -12.61 7.41
CA PRO A 53 1.64 -12.31 7.77
C PRO A 53 0.83 -13.61 7.70
N ALA A 54 0.17 -13.95 8.81
CA ALA A 54 -0.77 -15.06 8.85
C ALA A 54 -1.80 -14.84 7.74
N ALA A 55 -1.98 -15.83 6.88
CA ALA A 55 -3.09 -15.82 5.94
C ALA A 55 -4.38 -15.82 6.76
N THR A 56 -5.02 -14.66 6.87
CA THR A 56 -6.31 -14.52 7.53
C THR A 56 -7.34 -15.36 6.76
N THR A 57 -8.01 -16.23 7.49
CA THR A 57 -9.17 -17.00 7.03
C THR A 57 -10.18 -16.07 6.35
N GLY A 58 -10.87 -16.56 5.32
CA GLY A 58 -11.62 -15.76 4.36
C GLY A 58 -12.67 -14.78 4.91
N ASP A 59 -13.02 -14.84 6.20
CA ASP A 59 -14.06 -14.02 6.84
C ASP A 59 -13.74 -12.51 6.90
N ASP A 60 -12.47 -12.09 6.83
CA ASP A 60 -12.09 -10.66 6.84
C ASP A 60 -12.04 -10.01 5.44
N ILE A 61 -12.46 -10.72 4.40
CA ILE A 61 -12.47 -10.19 3.01
C ILE A 61 -13.87 -9.66 2.69
N PRO A 62 -14.03 -8.34 2.42
CA PRO A 62 -15.32 -7.76 2.07
C PRO A 62 -15.97 -8.45 0.86
N ALA A 63 -17.29 -8.62 0.89
CA ALA A 63 -18.03 -9.22 -0.21
C ALA A 63 -17.84 -8.45 -1.53
N SER A 64 -17.72 -7.13 -1.44
CA SER A 64 -17.42 -6.23 -2.57
C SER A 64 -16.06 -6.56 -3.22
N VAL A 65 -15.04 -6.86 -2.43
CA VAL A 65 -13.71 -7.29 -2.91
C VAL A 65 -13.79 -8.66 -3.57
N ARG A 66 -14.49 -9.63 -2.97
CA ARG A 66 -14.68 -10.96 -3.59
C ARG A 66 -15.39 -10.86 -4.93
N ALA A 67 -16.43 -10.03 -5.02
CA ALA A 67 -17.17 -9.80 -6.26
C ALA A 67 -16.32 -9.10 -7.34
N ALA A 68 -15.36 -8.27 -6.93
CA ALA A 68 -14.43 -7.58 -7.82
C ALA A 68 -13.31 -8.49 -8.36
N LEU A 69 -13.05 -9.62 -7.70
CA LEU A 69 -11.99 -10.57 -8.05
C LEU A 69 -12.58 -11.97 -8.32
N PRO A 70 -13.49 -12.13 -9.30
CA PRO A 70 -14.24 -13.37 -9.51
C PRO A 70 -13.37 -14.57 -9.93
N ASP A 71 -12.22 -14.29 -10.56
CA ASP A 71 -11.30 -15.33 -11.04
C ASP A 71 -10.29 -15.78 -9.97
N ALA A 72 -10.35 -15.21 -8.77
CA ALA A 72 -9.46 -15.55 -7.67
C ALA A 72 -9.85 -16.88 -7.04
N GLN A 73 -8.92 -17.83 -6.96
CA GLN A 73 -9.09 -19.06 -6.19
C GLN A 73 -8.86 -18.83 -4.69
N SER A 74 -8.02 -17.84 -4.36
CA SER A 74 -7.80 -17.38 -2.99
C SER A 74 -7.52 -15.89 -2.98
N ILE A 75 -7.93 -15.22 -1.90
CA ILE A 75 -7.65 -13.80 -1.67
C ILE A 75 -6.96 -13.68 -0.32
N THR A 76 -5.88 -12.89 -0.25
CA THR A 76 -5.16 -12.61 1.00
C THR A 76 -5.20 -11.13 1.28
N LYS A 77 -5.69 -10.74 2.47
CA LYS A 77 -5.55 -9.37 2.96
C LYS A 77 -4.10 -9.14 3.39
N GLN A 78 -3.47 -8.12 2.83
CA GLN A 78 -2.18 -7.59 3.27
C GLN A 78 -2.41 -6.24 3.93
N HIS A 79 -1.65 -6.02 5.00
CA HIS A 79 -1.59 -4.76 5.71
C HIS A 79 -0.14 -4.27 5.66
N LYS A 80 0.03 -2.98 5.36
CA LYS A 80 1.31 -2.30 5.34
C LYS A 80 1.17 -0.92 5.96
N ASP A 81 2.09 -0.58 6.83
CA ASP A 81 2.20 0.76 7.38
C ASP A 81 2.90 1.71 6.40
N LEU A 82 2.44 2.95 6.36
CA LEU A 82 3.06 4.06 5.69
C LEU A 82 3.89 4.85 6.69
N THR A 83 5.17 5.04 6.39
CA THR A 83 6.02 5.94 7.15
C THR A 83 5.59 7.40 6.95
N PRO A 84 5.86 8.31 7.91
CA PRO A 84 5.57 9.73 7.74
C PRO A 84 6.18 10.35 6.48
N ALA A 85 7.37 9.88 6.07
CA ALA A 85 8.03 10.32 4.85
C ALA A 85 7.26 9.89 3.59
N GLN A 86 6.76 8.65 3.55
CA GLN A 86 5.92 8.16 2.45
C GLN A 86 4.60 8.91 2.37
N ILE A 87 3.93 9.13 3.51
CA ILE A 87 2.70 9.93 3.58
C ILE A 87 2.97 11.32 3.00
N SER A 88 4.00 12.01 3.50
CA SER A 88 4.34 13.35 3.01
C SER A 88 4.63 13.38 1.51
N SER A 89 5.32 12.36 0.97
CA SER A 89 5.60 12.26 -0.46
C SER A 89 4.33 12.08 -1.28
N ILE A 90 3.43 11.18 -0.85
CA ILE A 90 2.15 10.91 -1.52
C ILE A 90 1.28 12.18 -1.51
N GLU A 91 1.18 12.87 -0.38
CA GLU A 91 0.40 14.10 -0.27
C GLU A 91 0.96 15.23 -1.14
N GLN A 92 2.29 15.35 -1.21
CA GLN A 92 2.94 16.33 -2.08
C GLN A 92 2.71 16.05 -3.57
N GLU A 93 2.77 14.78 -3.98
CA GLU A 93 2.62 14.37 -5.37
C GLU A 93 1.17 14.46 -5.86
N THR A 94 0.23 14.05 -5.01
CA THR A 94 -1.19 13.95 -5.36
C THR A 94 -1.96 15.24 -5.07
N GLY A 95 -1.51 16.03 -4.09
CA GLY A 95 -2.26 17.15 -3.53
C GLY A 95 -3.44 16.72 -2.64
N GLY A 96 -3.65 15.40 -2.47
CA GLY A 96 -4.66 14.82 -1.61
C GLY A 96 -4.12 14.52 -0.22
N LYS A 97 -5.01 14.14 0.70
CA LYS A 97 -4.65 13.67 2.04
C LYS A 97 -4.73 12.16 2.09
N VAL A 98 -3.71 11.53 2.69
CA VAL A 98 -3.75 10.09 2.97
C VAL A 98 -4.69 9.90 4.17
N PRO A 99 -5.72 9.03 4.07
CA PRO A 99 -6.75 8.94 5.10
C PRO A 99 -6.28 8.23 6.37
N ASP A 100 -5.36 7.28 6.25
CA ASP A 100 -4.81 6.50 7.37
C ASP A 100 -3.32 6.20 7.16
N THR A 101 -2.64 5.87 8.25
CA THR A 101 -1.26 5.39 8.29
C THR A 101 -1.13 3.94 7.87
N ASP A 102 -2.21 3.16 7.88
CA ASP A 102 -2.19 1.80 7.37
C ASP A 102 -2.93 1.64 6.04
N HIS A 103 -2.36 0.80 5.17
CA HIS A 103 -2.93 0.47 3.88
C HIS A 103 -3.29 -1.00 3.82
N HIS A 104 -4.53 -1.28 3.44
CA HIS A 104 -5.03 -2.62 3.22
C HIS A 104 -5.18 -2.91 1.73
N SER A 105 -4.48 -3.96 1.28
CA SER A 105 -4.64 -4.51 -0.07
C SER A 105 -5.11 -5.95 -0.02
N TYR A 106 -5.88 -6.36 -1.02
CA TYR A 106 -6.44 -7.70 -1.14
C TYR A 106 -5.84 -8.35 -2.38
N LEU A 107 -4.89 -9.26 -2.19
CA LEU A 107 -4.17 -9.89 -3.28
C LEU A 107 -4.92 -11.14 -3.74
N ALA A 108 -5.28 -11.18 -5.02
CA ALA A 108 -5.93 -12.33 -5.66
C ALA A 108 -4.89 -13.29 -6.22
N PHE A 109 -5.10 -14.59 -5.99
CA PHE A 109 -4.25 -15.63 -6.53
C PHE A 109 -5.07 -16.71 -7.24
N SER A 110 -4.49 -17.25 -8.32
CA SER A 110 -4.96 -18.47 -8.97
C SER A 110 -3.81 -19.47 -9.08
N THR A 111 -4.16 -20.74 -9.21
CA THR A 111 -3.22 -21.82 -9.52
C THR A 111 -3.36 -22.16 -10.99
N SER A 112 -2.26 -22.00 -11.73
CA SER A 112 -2.18 -22.41 -13.13
C SER A 112 -0.87 -23.15 -13.35
N GLY A 113 -0.95 -24.33 -13.97
CA GLY A 113 0.23 -25.19 -14.20
C GLY A 113 0.93 -25.64 -12.91
N GLY A 114 0.20 -25.79 -11.80
CA GLY A 114 0.75 -26.21 -10.51
C GLY A 114 1.45 -25.11 -9.70
N ALA A 115 1.53 -23.88 -10.21
CA ALA A 115 2.11 -22.75 -9.50
C ALA A 115 1.03 -21.72 -9.11
N ARG A 116 1.11 -21.23 -7.86
CA ARG A 116 0.29 -20.11 -7.38
C ARG A 116 0.83 -18.81 -8.00
N ARG A 117 -0.03 -18.10 -8.72
CA ARG A 117 0.28 -16.80 -9.34
C ARG A 117 -0.69 -15.74 -8.86
N GLN A 118 -0.19 -14.54 -8.60
CA GLN A 118 -1.05 -13.39 -8.32
C GLN A 118 -1.74 -12.97 -9.61
N THR A 119 -3.07 -12.86 -9.59
CA THR A 119 -3.90 -12.49 -10.75
C THR A 119 -4.43 -11.07 -10.68
N GLY A 120 -4.31 -10.41 -9.53
CA GLY A 120 -4.69 -9.02 -9.33
C GLY A 120 -4.53 -8.59 -7.88
N ALA A 121 -4.88 -7.34 -7.62
CA ALA A 121 -5.04 -6.81 -6.27
C ALA A 121 -6.31 -5.95 -6.23
N ALA A 122 -6.86 -5.72 -5.05
CA ALA A 122 -7.89 -4.72 -4.85
C ALA A 122 -7.63 -3.93 -3.58
N THR A 123 -8.08 -2.68 -3.55
CA THR A 123 -8.12 -1.83 -2.36
C THR A 123 -9.55 -1.37 -2.15
N VAL A 124 -9.85 -0.95 -0.92
CA VAL A 124 -11.14 -0.38 -0.55
C VAL A 124 -10.90 1.08 -0.17
N VAL A 125 -11.56 1.98 -0.86
CA VAL A 125 -11.46 3.43 -0.66
C VAL A 125 -12.84 3.96 -0.27
N GLU A 126 -12.91 4.78 0.77
CA GLU A 126 -14.16 5.42 1.18
C GLU A 126 -14.16 6.89 0.78
N VAL A 127 -15.19 7.32 0.06
CA VAL A 127 -15.36 8.71 -0.38
C VAL A 127 -16.79 9.16 -0.10
N ASN A 128 -16.97 10.20 0.71
CA ASN A 128 -18.30 10.74 1.06
C ASN A 128 -19.26 9.65 1.60
N GLY A 129 -18.76 8.73 2.42
CA GLY A 129 -19.54 7.60 2.96
C GLY A 129 -19.87 6.50 1.95
N LYS A 130 -19.30 6.55 0.74
CA LYS A 130 -19.43 5.51 -0.29
C LYS A 130 -18.17 4.65 -0.31
N GLN A 131 -18.36 3.34 -0.18
CA GLN A 131 -17.29 2.37 -0.38
C GLN A 131 -17.05 2.15 -1.87
N MET A 132 -15.78 2.20 -2.26
CA MET A 132 -15.31 1.92 -3.62
C MET A 132 -14.26 0.82 -3.58
N VAL A 133 -14.29 -0.08 -4.55
CA VAL A 133 -13.25 -1.09 -4.76
C VAL A 133 -12.45 -0.70 -5.99
N VAL A 134 -11.15 -0.45 -5.82
CA VAL A 134 -10.22 -0.22 -6.92
C VAL A 134 -9.49 -1.51 -7.19
N VAL A 135 -9.64 -2.06 -8.40
CA VAL A 135 -8.98 -3.31 -8.81
C VAL A 135 -7.74 -2.97 -9.61
N TYR A 136 -6.63 -3.58 -9.26
CA TYR A 136 -5.34 -3.42 -9.90
C TYR A 136 -4.90 -4.68 -10.62
N GLU A 137 -4.22 -4.48 -11.74
CA GLU A 137 -3.38 -5.48 -12.38
C GLU A 137 -1.92 -5.04 -12.34
N SER A 138 -1.00 -6.00 -12.34
CA SER A 138 0.43 -5.68 -12.43
C SER A 138 0.85 -5.65 -13.89
N ARG A 139 1.45 -4.54 -14.32
CA ARG A 139 2.14 -4.44 -15.61
C ARG A 139 3.60 -4.12 -15.33
N ASN A 140 4.49 -5.04 -15.67
CA ASN A 140 5.94 -4.91 -15.43
C ASN A 140 6.30 -4.59 -13.96
N GLY A 141 5.58 -5.16 -12.99
CA GLY A 141 5.81 -4.90 -11.57
C GLY A 141 5.19 -3.62 -11.02
N LEU A 142 4.47 -2.86 -11.84
CA LEU A 142 3.78 -1.63 -11.45
C LEU A 142 2.25 -1.86 -11.39
N PRO A 143 1.54 -1.25 -10.42
CA PRO A 143 0.08 -1.36 -10.31
C PRO A 143 -0.61 -0.41 -11.30
N PHE A 144 -1.50 -0.96 -12.12
CA PHE A 144 -2.41 -0.20 -12.98
C PHE A 144 -3.85 -0.54 -12.65
N ILE A 145 -4.73 0.46 -12.69
CA ILE A 145 -6.15 0.29 -12.43
C ILE A 145 -6.75 -0.55 -13.55
N LYS A 146 -7.24 -1.73 -13.22
CA LYS A 146 -7.99 -2.61 -14.13
C LYS A 146 -9.44 -2.16 -14.24
N GLU A 147 -10.06 -1.83 -13.11
CA GLU A 147 -11.42 -1.33 -13.01
C GLU A 147 -11.68 -0.69 -11.64
N VAL A 148 -12.74 0.10 -11.55
CA VAL A 148 -13.24 0.66 -10.28
C VAL A 148 -14.70 0.33 -10.16
N ARG A 149 -15.12 -0.12 -8.97
CA ARG A 149 -16.51 -0.45 -8.64
C ARG A 149 -16.97 0.36 -7.45
N ALA A 150 -18.13 0.99 -7.57
CA ALA A 150 -18.74 1.73 -6.48
C ALA A 150 -20.27 1.75 -6.64
N GLU A 151 -20.99 1.52 -5.55
CA GLU A 151 -22.45 1.54 -5.59
C GLU A 151 -22.97 2.98 -5.73
N GLY A 152 -23.92 3.17 -6.65
CA GLY A 152 -24.55 4.47 -6.90
C GLY A 152 -23.61 5.50 -7.53
N VAL A 153 -22.50 5.08 -8.13
CA VAL A 153 -21.64 5.92 -8.98
C VAL A 153 -21.77 5.45 -10.42
N ALA A 154 -21.89 6.38 -11.37
CA ALA A 154 -22.06 6.04 -12.78
C ALA A 154 -20.85 5.25 -13.30
N GLN A 155 -21.08 4.07 -13.88
CA GLN A 155 -19.98 3.23 -14.40
C GLN A 155 -19.19 3.93 -15.50
N THR A 156 -19.85 4.75 -16.33
CA THR A 156 -19.18 5.55 -17.37
C THR A 156 -18.14 6.51 -16.78
N PHE A 157 -18.41 7.06 -15.59
CA PHE A 157 -17.42 7.85 -14.85
C PHE A 157 -16.25 6.98 -14.37
N LEU A 158 -16.55 5.84 -13.75
CA LEU A 158 -15.54 4.92 -13.20
C LEU A 158 -14.64 4.29 -14.27
N ASP A 159 -15.17 4.03 -15.46
CA ASP A 159 -14.42 3.43 -16.57
C ASP A 159 -13.29 4.34 -17.07
N GLN A 160 -13.36 5.65 -16.82
CA GLN A 160 -12.29 6.58 -17.19
C GLN A 160 -11.00 6.38 -16.39
N PHE A 161 -11.04 5.68 -15.24
CA PHE A 161 -9.85 5.34 -14.46
C PHE A 161 -9.09 4.12 -15.00
N LYS A 162 -9.73 3.33 -15.87
CA LYS A 162 -9.13 2.09 -16.39
C LYS A 162 -7.86 2.38 -17.17
N GLY A 163 -6.83 1.60 -16.86
CA GLY A 163 -5.51 1.66 -17.47
C GLY A 163 -4.61 2.75 -16.91
N LYS A 164 -5.09 3.57 -15.97
CA LYS A 164 -4.27 4.60 -15.30
C LYS A 164 -3.41 4.00 -14.19
N GLY A 165 -2.22 4.54 -13.98
CA GLY A 165 -1.31 4.23 -12.89
C GLY A 165 -0.99 5.46 -12.04
N HIS A 166 0.09 5.40 -11.26
CA HIS A 166 0.55 6.51 -10.41
C HIS A 166 1.13 7.70 -11.20
N ASP A 167 1.74 7.44 -12.36
CA ASP A 167 2.30 8.49 -13.24
C ASP A 167 1.23 9.30 -13.97
N ASP A 168 0.01 8.76 -14.07
CA ASP A 168 -1.09 9.43 -14.73
C ASP A 168 -1.62 10.57 -13.87
N LYS A 169 -1.52 11.79 -14.39
CA LYS A 169 -2.28 12.91 -13.85
C LYS A 169 -3.73 12.75 -14.30
N PHE A 170 -4.65 12.73 -13.35
CA PHE A 170 -6.08 12.76 -13.68
C PHE A 170 -6.83 13.65 -12.70
N GLN A 171 -7.57 14.60 -13.26
CA GLN A 171 -8.43 15.55 -12.54
C GLN A 171 -9.72 15.81 -13.30
N ILE A 172 -10.81 16.08 -12.56
CA ILE A 172 -12.08 16.46 -13.16
C ILE A 172 -11.94 17.80 -13.90
N GLY A 173 -12.49 17.89 -15.11
CA GLY A 173 -12.42 19.07 -15.96
C GLY A 173 -11.16 19.14 -16.83
N GLY A 174 -10.18 18.27 -16.58
CA GLY A 174 -9.06 18.01 -17.48
C GLY A 174 -9.21 16.64 -18.13
N ASP A 175 -8.57 15.64 -17.53
CA ASP A 175 -8.47 14.28 -18.06
C ASP A 175 -9.75 13.46 -17.83
N LEU A 176 -10.57 13.87 -16.85
CA LEU A 176 -11.78 13.19 -16.45
C LEU A 176 -13.00 14.10 -16.57
N LYS A 177 -14.14 13.51 -16.94
CA LYS A 177 -15.45 14.17 -16.96
C LYS A 177 -16.33 13.52 -15.90
N ALA A 178 -17.11 14.31 -15.16
CA ALA A 178 -17.93 13.79 -14.06
C ALA A 178 -19.01 12.78 -14.51
N GLN A 179 -19.49 12.86 -15.76
CA GLN A 179 -20.37 11.88 -16.43
C GLN A 179 -21.48 11.29 -15.55
N GLY A 180 -22.45 12.12 -15.15
CA GLY A 180 -23.59 11.67 -14.34
C GLY A 180 -23.32 11.60 -12.84
N VAL A 181 -22.11 11.95 -12.40
CA VAL A 181 -21.78 12.24 -11.00
C VAL A 181 -21.72 13.77 -10.84
N ASP A 182 -22.11 14.29 -9.68
CA ASP A 182 -21.92 15.71 -9.39
C ASP A 182 -20.41 16.05 -9.33
N GLU A 183 -20.07 17.29 -9.67
CA GLU A 183 -18.66 17.67 -9.85
C GLU A 183 -17.84 17.58 -8.56
N ALA A 184 -18.45 17.87 -7.41
CA ALA A 184 -17.76 17.80 -6.12
C ALA A 184 -17.44 16.35 -5.74
N THR A 185 -18.41 15.45 -5.87
CA THR A 185 -18.21 14.01 -5.67
C THR A 185 -17.21 13.44 -6.66
N ALA A 186 -17.31 13.82 -7.94
CA ALA A 186 -16.36 13.36 -8.96
C ALA A 186 -14.91 13.79 -8.62
N LYS A 187 -14.73 15.03 -8.14
CA LYS A 187 -13.40 15.53 -7.71
C LYS A 187 -12.88 14.78 -6.49
N ALA A 188 -13.74 14.53 -5.49
CA ALA A 188 -13.39 13.77 -4.31
C ALA A 188 -12.96 12.35 -4.68
N ILE A 189 -13.70 11.67 -5.56
CA ILE A 189 -13.39 10.33 -6.05
C ILE A 189 -12.07 10.32 -6.81
N ALA A 190 -11.88 11.24 -7.75
CA ALA A 190 -10.64 11.32 -8.53
C ALA A 190 -9.42 11.55 -7.63
N SER A 191 -9.54 12.43 -6.64
CA SER A 191 -8.48 12.67 -5.66
C SER A 191 -8.16 11.42 -4.84
N ALA A 192 -9.18 10.74 -4.29
CA ALA A 192 -8.99 9.55 -3.47
C ALA A 192 -8.37 8.37 -4.25
N ILE A 193 -8.81 8.13 -5.49
CA ILE A 193 -8.22 7.11 -6.35
C ILE A 193 -6.77 7.45 -6.69
N ARG A 194 -6.44 8.73 -6.89
CA ARG A 194 -5.07 9.15 -7.14
C ARG A 194 -4.16 8.89 -5.93
N VAL A 195 -4.63 9.24 -4.73
CA VAL A 195 -3.93 8.93 -3.48
C VAL A 195 -3.72 7.43 -3.34
N ASP A 196 -4.75 6.61 -3.55
CA ASP A 196 -4.64 5.15 -3.45
C ASP A 196 -3.69 4.56 -4.49
N ALA A 197 -3.73 5.02 -5.75
CA ALA A 197 -2.82 4.55 -6.80
C ALA A 197 -1.35 4.88 -6.51
N THR A 198 -1.06 6.10 -6.05
CA THR A 198 0.30 6.50 -5.63
C THR A 198 0.74 5.74 -4.37
N THR A 199 -0.18 5.46 -3.45
CA THR A 199 0.08 4.61 -2.26
C THR A 199 0.43 3.18 -2.67
N MET A 200 -0.36 2.58 -3.57
CA MET A 200 -0.11 1.26 -4.14
C MET A 200 1.25 1.19 -4.83
N GLN A 201 1.62 2.21 -5.61
CA GLN A 201 2.95 2.29 -6.20
C GLN A 201 4.04 2.36 -5.14
N THR A 202 3.89 3.23 -4.14
CA THR A 202 4.89 3.43 -3.07
C THR A 202 5.16 2.14 -2.28
N LEU A 203 4.13 1.32 -2.07
CA LEU A 203 4.21 0.12 -1.24
C LEU A 203 4.48 -1.18 -1.99
N TYR A 204 4.08 -1.27 -3.26
CA TYR A 204 4.07 -2.52 -4.02
C TYR A 204 4.70 -2.41 -5.41
N GLY A 205 4.92 -1.19 -5.90
CA GLY A 205 5.63 -0.99 -7.15
C GLY A 205 7.09 -1.39 -7.03
N SER A 206 7.62 -2.00 -8.08
CA SER A 206 9.07 -2.18 -8.23
C SER A 206 9.78 -0.82 -8.20
N ALA A 207 11.00 -0.80 -7.65
CA ALA A 207 11.84 0.40 -7.66
C ALA A 207 11.98 0.90 -9.12
N HIS A 208 11.64 2.18 -9.34
CA HIS A 208 11.88 2.81 -10.63
C HIS A 208 13.39 2.87 -10.85
N SER A 209 13.90 2.08 -11.80
CA SER A 209 15.20 2.36 -12.40
C SER A 209 15.02 3.60 -13.28
N HIS A 210 15.34 4.77 -12.72
CA HIS A 210 15.49 6.01 -13.48
C HIS A 210 16.73 5.94 -14.38
#